data_AF-A0AAN0RKD3-F1
#
_entry.id   AF-A0AAN0RKD3-F1
#
_cell.length_a   1.000
_cell.length_b   1.000
_cell.length_c   1.000
_cell.angle_alpha   90.00
_cell.angle_beta   90.00
_cell.angle_gamma   90.00
#
_symmetry.space_group_name_H-M   'P 1'
#
loop_
_entity.id
_entity.type
_entity.pdbx_description
1 polymer ?
#
loop_
_entity_poly.entity_id
_entity_poly.type
_entity_poly.pdbx_seq_one_letter_code
_entity_poly.pdbx_strand_id
1 'polypeptide(L)' 'MTMQTTLTPTPKNRRQAFLSDRQVAERYSVSRQTPWGWLKKGVDFPQPISLSRGCTRWRLADLEAWENAQHSTHK' A
#
# COMPACT_ATOMS: atom_id res chain seq x y z
N MET A 1 -0.83 19.98 29.93
CA MET A 1 -1.05 18.52 29.92
C MET A 1 -1.60 18.14 28.55
N THR A 2 -0.71 17.95 27.57
CA THR A 2 -1.05 17.40 26.23
C THR A 2 0.26 17.09 25.51
N MET A 3 0.73 15.84 25.61
CA MET A 3 1.90 15.38 24.87
C MET A 3 1.45 14.95 23.47
N GLN A 4 1.70 15.79 22.47
CA GLN A 4 1.61 15.41 21.06
C GLN A 4 2.91 14.67 20.69
N THR A 5 2.91 13.35 20.74
CA THR A 5 3.98 12.54 20.16
C THR A 5 3.58 12.14 18.74
N THR A 6 3.72 13.06 17.80
CA THR A 6 3.63 12.74 16.37
C THR A 6 4.94 12.08 15.97
N LEU A 7 4.99 10.75 15.96
CA LEU A 7 6.11 10.02 15.38
C LEU A 7 6.07 10.20 13.86
N THR A 8 6.96 11.05 13.34
CA THR A 8 7.32 11.10 11.93
C THR A 8 8.37 10.01 11.63
N PRO A 9 8.06 8.96 10.86
CA PRO A 9 9.10 8.16 10.24
C PRO A 9 9.58 8.86 8.97
N THR A 10 10.84 9.28 9.01
CA THR A 10 11.66 9.81 7.92
C THR A 10 11.43 9.10 6.58
N PRO A 11 11.13 9.80 5.47
CA PRO A 11 11.03 9.16 4.16
C PRO A 11 12.44 8.96 3.58
N LYS A 12 13.09 7.86 3.95
CA LYS A 12 14.33 7.42 3.31
C LYS A 12 13.94 6.76 1.98
N ASN A 13 14.00 7.53 0.90
CA ASN A 13 13.75 7.18 -0.51
C ASN A 13 12.29 7.32 -1.02
N ARG A 14 11.95 8.52 -1.50
CA ARG A 14 10.63 8.88 -2.05
C ARG A 14 10.26 8.19 -3.38
N ARG A 15 11.19 7.53 -4.07
CA ARG A 15 10.93 6.95 -5.41
C ARG A 15 10.83 5.43 -5.44
N GLN A 16 11.21 4.75 -4.37
CA GLN A 16 11.14 3.28 -4.25
C GLN A 16 10.64 2.91 -2.85
N ALA A 17 9.50 3.49 -2.46
CA ALA A 17 8.88 3.15 -1.19
C ALA A 17 8.20 1.79 -1.31
N PHE A 18 8.63 0.85 -0.47
CA PHE A 18 7.98 -0.44 -0.27
C PHE A 18 7.03 -0.35 0.92
N LEU A 19 5.73 -0.40 0.67
CA LEU A 19 4.69 -0.31 1.69
C LEU A 19 4.41 -1.68 2.31
N SER A 20 4.22 -1.75 3.62
CA SER A 20 3.60 -2.93 4.26
C SER A 20 2.10 -2.96 4.02
N ASP A 21 1.49 -4.11 4.28
CA ASP A 21 0.03 -4.31 4.35
C ASP A 21 -0.67 -3.20 5.17
N ARG A 22 -0.08 -2.80 6.31
CA ARG A 22 -0.61 -1.71 7.15
C ARG A 22 -0.64 -0.38 6.41
N GLN A 23 0.47 -0.03 5.74
CA GLN A 23 0.60 1.26 5.07
C GLN A 23 -0.28 1.32 3.82
N VAL A 24 -0.39 0.20 3.09
CA VAL A 24 -1.34 0.07 1.98
C VAL A 24 -2.78 0.26 2.48
N ALA A 25 -3.14 -0.40 3.59
CA ALA A 25 -4.46 -0.26 4.18
C ALA A 25 -4.77 1.18 4.64
N GLU A 26 -3.80 1.85 5.26
CA GLU A 26 -3.90 3.25 5.68
C GLU A 26 -4.08 4.19 4.49
N ARG A 27 -3.34 3.98 3.40
CA ARG A 27 -3.45 4.78 2.16
C ARG A 27 -4.88 4.79 1.61
N TYR A 28 -5.54 3.64 1.58
CA TYR A 28 -6.91 3.51 1.08
C TYR A 28 -7.98 3.66 2.17
N SER A 29 -7.60 3.97 3.42
CA SER A 29 -8.51 4.00 4.58
C SER A 29 -9.34 2.71 4.74
N VAL A 30 -8.72 1.55 4.49
CA VAL A 30 -9.35 0.23 4.58
C VAL A 30 -8.75 -0.62 5.70
N SER A 31 -9.39 -1.75 6.00
CA SER A 31 -8.82 -2.74 6.91
C SER A 31 -7.59 -3.43 6.29
N ARG A 32 -6.65 -3.90 7.11
CA ARG A 32 -5.46 -4.64 6.62
C ARG A 32 -5.78 -5.90 5.83
N GLN A 33 -6.96 -6.50 6.04
CA GLN A 33 -7.40 -7.69 5.33
C GLN A 33 -7.88 -7.36 3.91
N THR A 34 -8.30 -6.11 3.66
CA THR A 34 -8.89 -5.69 2.39
C THR A 34 -7.90 -5.81 1.22
N PRO A 35 -6.65 -5.34 1.29
CA PRO A 35 -5.66 -5.52 0.21
C PRO A 35 -5.41 -6.99 -0.13
N TRP A 36 -5.38 -7.88 0.86
CA TRP A 36 -5.28 -9.33 0.64
C TRP A 36 -6.55 -9.92 0.01
N GLY A 37 -7.71 -9.39 0.38
CA GLY A 37 -8.99 -9.75 -0.23
C GLY A 37 -9.05 -9.39 -1.70
N TRP A 38 -8.50 -8.23 -2.10
CA TRP A 38 -8.38 -7.82 -3.50
C TRP A 38 -7.53 -8.82 -4.30
N LEU A 39 -6.37 -9.20 -3.78
CA LEU A 39 -5.53 -10.22 -4.41
C LEU A 39 -6.26 -11.57 -4.61
N LYS A 40 -7.08 -11.98 -3.63
CA LYS A 40 -7.88 -13.21 -3.74
C LYS A 40 -9.03 -13.10 -4.74
N LYS A 41 -9.65 -11.92 -4.84
CA LYS A 41 -10.76 -11.66 -5.76
C LYS A 41 -10.31 -11.53 -7.23
N GLY A 42 -9.00 -11.49 -7.48
CA GLY A 42 -8.46 -11.36 -8.83
C GLY A 42 -8.73 -9.99 -9.46
N VAL A 43 -9.00 -8.96 -8.65
CA VAL A 43 -8.94 -7.57 -9.15
C VAL A 43 -7.49 -7.28 -9.55
N ASP A 44 -7.29 -6.42 -10.55
CA ASP A 44 -6.00 -5.98 -11.10
C ASP A 44 -5.10 -5.22 -10.09
N PHE A 45 -5.31 -5.43 -8.79
CA PHE A 45 -4.52 -4.87 -7.73
C PHE A 45 -3.07 -5.38 -7.80
N PRO A 46 -2.07 -4.52 -7.55
CA PRO A 46 -0.67 -4.88 -7.74
C PRO A 46 -0.24 -6.04 -6.84
N GLN A 47 0.53 -6.94 -7.44
CA GLN A 47 1.04 -8.10 -6.73
C GLN A 47 2.08 -7.69 -5.67
N PRO A 48 2.01 -8.28 -4.48
CA PRO A 48 3.01 -8.04 -3.47
C PRO A 48 4.34 -8.71 -3.83
N ILE A 49 5.43 -8.11 -3.37
CA ILE A 49 6.79 -8.61 -3.48
C ILE A 49 7.23 -9.16 -2.14
N SER A 50 7.65 -10.43 -2.14
CA SER A 50 8.25 -11.08 -0.98
C SER A 50 9.75 -10.77 -0.94
N LEU A 51 10.19 -9.98 0.05
CA LEU A 51 11.60 -9.64 0.24
C LEU A 51 12.33 -10.70 1.10
N SER A 52 11.61 -11.39 1.98
CA SER A 52 12.10 -12.47 2.84
C SER A 52 10.92 -13.26 3.41
N ARG A 53 11.18 -14.38 4.10
CA ARG A 53 10.14 -15.16 4.79
C ARG A 53 9.35 -14.26 5.75
N GLY A 54 8.08 -14.03 5.44
CA GLY A 54 7.16 -13.19 6.25
C GLY A 54 7.24 -11.68 5.97
N CYS A 55 8.09 -11.22 5.05
CA CYS A 55 8.19 -9.80 4.69
C CYS A 55 7.64 -9.56 3.30
N THR A 56 6.32 -9.36 3.25
CA THR A 56 5.60 -9.02 2.02
C THR A 56 5.41 -7.51 1.90
N ARG A 57 5.73 -6.93 0.74
CA ARG A 57 5.69 -5.48 0.50
C ARG A 57 5.10 -5.13 -0.86
N TRP A 58 4.45 -3.99 -0.96
CA TRP A 58 3.97 -3.43 -2.22
C TRP A 58 4.84 -2.27 -2.65
N ARG A 59 5.16 -2.19 -3.94
CA ARG A 59 5.83 -1.00 -4.48
C ARG A 59 4.80 0.12 -4.59
N LEU A 60 5.18 1.30 -4.12
CA LEU A 60 4.37 2.49 -4.27
C LEU A 60 4.03 2.79 -5.74
N ALA A 61 5.01 2.64 -6.64
CA ALA A 61 4.82 2.89 -8.06
C ALA A 61 3.76 1.97 -8.70
N ASP A 62 3.69 0.70 -8.29
CA ASP A 62 2.71 -0.24 -8.81
C ASP A 62 1.30 0.10 -8.30
N LEU A 63 1.18 0.58 -7.06
CA LEU A 63 -0.08 1.07 -6.49
C LEU A 63 -0.57 2.32 -7.22
N GLU A 64 0.32 3.29 -7.47
CA GLU A 64 0.00 4.53 -8.20
C GLU A 64 -0.38 4.24 -9.66
N ALA A 65 0.31 3.31 -10.33
CA ALA A 65 -0.04 2.89 -11.68
C ALA A 65 -1.43 2.23 -11.72
N TRP A 66 -1.75 1.38 -10.74
CA TRP A 66 -3.06 0.78 -10.61
C TRP A 66 -4.16 1.81 -10.32
N GLU A 67 -3.92 2.75 -9.39
CA GLU A 67 -4.83 3.87 -9.10
C GLU A 67 -5.16 4.62 -10.41
N ASN A 68 -4.15 4.97 -11.20
CA ASN A 68 -4.33 5.67 -12.48
C ASN A 68 -5.11 4.82 -13.52
N ALA A 69 -4.89 3.51 -13.55
CA ALA A 69 -5.63 2.60 -14.43
C ALA A 69 -7.12 2.48 -14.02
N GLN A 70 -7.42 2.43 -12.71
CA GLN A 70 -8.79 2.41 -12.20
C GLN A 70 -9.53 3.72 -12.48
N HIS A 71 -8.86 4.86 -12.37
CA HIS A 71 -9.43 6.17 -12.70
C HIS A 71 -9.85 6.30 -14.18
N SER A 72 -9.31 5.48 -15.09
CA SER A 72 -9.71 5.44 -16.50
C SER A 72 -10.94 4.58 -16.78
N THR A 73 -11.34 3.72 -15.84
CA THR A 73 -12.46 2.78 -16.04
C THR A 73 -13.62 3.14 -15.13
N HIS A 74 -14.28 4.26 -15.40
CA HIS A 74 -15.70 4.49 -15.07
C HIS A 74 -16.24 5.55 -16.02
N LYS A 75 -16.89 5.10 -17.11
CA LYS A 75 -17.84 5.89 -17.90
C LYS A 75 -19.06 5.02 -18.19
#